data_AF-A0A4S4E243-F1
#
_entry.id   AF-A0A4S4E243-F1
#
_cell.length_a   1.000
_cell.length_b   1.000
_cell.length_c   1.000
_cell.angle_alpha   90.00
_cell.angle_beta   90.00
_cell.angle_gamma   90.00
#
_symmetry.space_group_name_H-M   'P 1'
#
loop_
_entity.id
_entity.type
_entity.pdbx_description
1 polymer ?
#
loop_
_entity_poly.entity_id
_entity_poly.type
_entity_poly.pdbx_seq_one_letter_code
_entity_poly.pdbx_strand_id
1 'polypeptide(L)'
;MAEDIICFLNKDELVIKAPKKSPMVLRMVVLLFAMVCGVYICLICLRQQTSSSSKIRLLNVRVNDEEQHCRANGIEKWETPPVHFPKPKTFSREECVCNPVRFFAILSMQRSGSGWFETLLNSHMNVSSNGEIFSKERRRNVSTIINTLDKVYNLDFFTSASKNECTAAVGFKWMLNQGVMQHPKEIVEYFDERGVSAIFLFRRNLLRRMISVLANVYDSQAKLLNGTHKSHVHSSKDAQILAKYKPKVNASILVHNLKQAEKTTTRALEYFKSTRHIVLYYEDIVNNRTKLVDVQDFLRLPYRELTSRQVKIHSGPLSKQIDNWGGVQKALEGTSYEHFLHVDYQL
;
A
#
# COMPACT_ATOMS: atom_id res chain seq x y z
N MET A 1 49.67 61.86 -71.75
CA MET A 1 49.40 61.94 -73.20
C MET A 1 48.59 60.69 -73.52
N ALA A 2 47.27 60.81 -73.59
CA ALA A 2 46.54 61.28 -74.78
C ALA A 2 46.93 60.37 -75.95
N GLU A 3 46.05 59.40 -76.23
CA GLU A 3 45.27 59.35 -77.48
C GLU A 3 45.93 58.27 -78.33
N ASP A 4 45.29 57.39 -79.07
CA ASP A 4 43.91 57.04 -79.42
C ASP A 4 44.17 55.93 -80.49
N ILE A 5 43.35 54.94 -80.83
CA ILE A 5 42.19 55.05 -81.72
C ILE A 5 41.98 53.65 -82.37
N ILE A 6 40.71 53.26 -82.48
CA ILE A 6 40.07 52.44 -83.53
C ILE A 6 40.30 50.90 -83.59
N CYS A 7 39.26 50.24 -83.08
CA CYS A 7 38.54 49.03 -83.50
C CYS A 7 38.87 48.35 -84.85
N PHE A 8 38.81 47.01 -84.88
CA PHE A 8 37.75 46.28 -85.61
C PHE A 8 37.64 44.81 -85.13
N LEU A 9 36.40 44.34 -85.02
CA LEU A 9 35.92 43.07 -84.47
C LEU A 9 36.41 41.82 -85.25
N ASN A 10 36.64 40.71 -84.53
CA ASN A 10 35.84 39.49 -84.71
C ASN A 10 36.05 38.39 -83.65
N LYS A 11 34.92 38.00 -83.04
CA LYS A 11 34.53 36.68 -82.47
C LYS A 11 35.20 36.13 -81.20
N ASP A 12 34.60 36.52 -80.07
CA ASP A 12 33.92 35.68 -79.07
C ASP A 12 34.53 34.36 -78.54
N GLU A 13 34.74 34.42 -77.22
CA GLU A 13 34.67 33.39 -76.17
C GLU A 13 35.69 32.23 -76.14
N LEU A 14 36.65 32.36 -75.20
CA LEU A 14 37.33 31.22 -74.60
C LEU A 14 37.21 31.25 -73.07
N VAL A 15 36.19 30.53 -72.62
CA VAL A 15 35.76 30.27 -71.24
C VAL A 15 36.89 29.67 -70.40
N ILE A 16 37.29 30.36 -69.33
CA ILE A 16 38.20 29.85 -68.30
C ILE A 16 37.42 28.84 -67.43
N LYS A 17 37.64 27.54 -67.67
CA LYS A 17 37.04 26.45 -66.90
C LYS A 17 37.55 26.42 -65.45
N ALA A 18 36.64 26.61 -64.50
CA ALA A 18 36.85 26.26 -63.10
C ALA A 18 37.18 24.75 -62.95
N PRO A 19 38.04 24.35 -61.99
CA PRO A 19 38.32 22.94 -61.76
C PRO A 19 37.04 22.25 -61.33
N LYS A 20 36.58 21.29 -62.14
CA LYS A 20 35.45 20.42 -61.82
C LYS A 20 35.79 19.63 -60.54
N LYS A 21 35.37 20.12 -59.37
CA LYS A 21 35.25 19.28 -58.17
C LYS A 21 34.30 18.15 -58.54
N SER A 22 34.85 16.95 -58.69
CA SER A 22 34.08 15.82 -59.21
C SER A 22 32.93 15.55 -58.23
N PRO A 23 31.67 15.48 -58.71
CA PRO A 23 30.52 15.17 -57.87
C PRO A 23 30.64 13.76 -57.27
N MET A 24 31.57 12.93 -57.77
CA MET A 24 31.85 11.62 -57.20
C MET A 24 32.56 11.71 -55.86
N VAL A 25 33.53 12.60 -55.66
CA VAL A 25 34.21 12.71 -54.35
C VAL A 25 33.23 13.14 -53.27
N LEU A 26 32.36 14.10 -53.56
CA LEU A 26 31.31 14.53 -52.63
C LEU A 26 30.31 13.40 -52.34
N ARG A 27 29.87 12.66 -53.38
CA ARG A 27 29.01 11.49 -53.20
C ARG A 27 29.67 10.39 -52.37
N MET A 28 30.95 10.14 -52.57
CA MET A 28 31.71 9.15 -51.80
C MET A 28 31.84 9.58 -50.34
N VAL A 29 32.09 10.86 -50.06
CA VAL A 29 32.13 11.40 -48.68
C VAL A 29 30.77 11.29 -48.01
N VAL A 30 29.68 11.63 -48.72
CA VAL A 30 28.30 11.50 -48.19
C VAL A 30 27.95 10.04 -47.90
N LEU A 31 28.34 9.11 -48.79
CA LEU A 31 28.13 7.67 -48.56
C LEU A 31 28.92 7.15 -47.35
N LEU A 32 30.16 7.62 -47.17
CA LEU A 32 30.99 7.27 -46.02
C LEU A 32 30.36 7.80 -44.73
N PHE A 33 29.88 9.04 -44.74
CA PHE A 33 29.18 9.64 -43.60
C PHE A 33 27.88 8.91 -43.28
N ALA A 34 27.10 8.54 -44.30
CA ALA A 34 25.87 7.76 -44.13
C ALA A 34 26.14 6.35 -43.57
N MET A 35 27.22 5.69 -44.00
CA MET A 35 27.63 4.41 -43.42
C MET A 35 28.06 4.54 -41.96
N VAL A 36 28.88 5.54 -41.63
CA VAL A 36 29.33 5.78 -40.25
C VAL A 36 28.15 6.13 -39.34
N CYS A 37 27.24 7.00 -39.79
CA CYS A 37 26.01 7.32 -39.07
C CYS A 37 25.10 6.09 -38.94
N GLY A 38 24.97 5.27 -39.99
CA GLY A 38 24.19 4.03 -39.95
C GLY A 38 24.76 3.02 -38.95
N VAL A 39 26.07 2.83 -38.92
CA VAL A 39 26.76 1.97 -37.95
C VAL A 39 26.63 2.54 -36.53
N TYR A 40 26.76 3.85 -36.35
CA TYR A 40 26.60 4.51 -35.05
C TYR A 40 25.17 4.39 -34.51
N ILE A 41 24.16 4.60 -35.36
CA ILE A 41 22.75 4.39 -35.01
C ILE A 41 22.51 2.91 -34.71
N CYS A 42 23.04 1.98 -35.51
CA CYS A 42 22.93 0.55 -35.26
C CYS A 42 23.58 0.15 -33.93
N LEU A 43 24.76 0.70 -33.60
CA LEU A 43 25.42 0.49 -32.31
C LEU A 43 24.61 1.06 -31.16
N ILE A 44 23.98 2.23 -31.30
CA ILE A 44 23.07 2.78 -30.29
C ILE A 44 21.82 1.91 -30.15
N CYS A 45 21.24 1.43 -31.26
CA CYS A 45 20.08 0.53 -31.24
C CYS A 45 20.42 -0.82 -30.58
N LEU A 46 21.60 -1.41 -30.86
CA LEU A 46 22.11 -2.62 -30.21
C LEU A 46 22.44 -2.37 -28.72
N ARG A 47 22.94 -1.17 -28.38
CA ARG A 47 23.17 -0.76 -26.99
C ARG A 47 21.85 -0.51 -26.25
N GLN A 48 20.82 -0.02 -26.95
CA GLN A 48 19.44 0.04 -26.47
C GLN A 48 18.82 -1.35 -26.36
N GLN A 49 19.17 -2.31 -27.21
CA GLN A 49 18.69 -3.69 -27.09
C GLN A 49 19.34 -4.41 -25.90
N THR A 50 20.63 -4.19 -25.64
CA THR A 50 21.33 -4.74 -24.46
C THR A 50 20.95 -4.05 -23.16
N SER A 51 20.71 -2.73 -23.16
CA SER A 51 20.17 -2.02 -21.98
C SER A 51 18.65 -2.21 -21.79
N SER A 52 17.87 -2.40 -22.85
CA SER A 52 16.45 -2.82 -22.79
C SER A 52 16.30 -4.30 -22.45
N SER A 53 17.30 -5.15 -22.75
CA SER A 53 17.33 -6.53 -22.27
C SER A 53 17.49 -6.61 -20.74
N SER A 54 17.88 -5.52 -20.07
CA SER A 54 17.85 -5.41 -18.60
C SER A 54 16.59 -4.74 -18.05
N LYS A 55 15.69 -4.22 -18.90
CA LYS A 55 14.43 -3.58 -18.51
C LYS A 55 13.15 -4.25 -19.02
N ILE A 56 13.28 -5.19 -19.94
CA ILE A 56 12.31 -6.27 -20.10
C ILE A 56 12.87 -7.44 -19.31
N ARG A 57 12.84 -7.31 -17.97
CA ARG A 57 12.67 -8.49 -17.14
C ARG A 57 11.28 -8.97 -17.53
N LEU A 58 11.22 -9.80 -18.58
CA LEU A 58 10.06 -10.59 -18.90
C LEU A 58 9.75 -11.25 -17.56
N LEU A 59 8.73 -10.73 -16.88
CA LEU A 59 8.13 -11.38 -15.75
C LEU A 59 7.74 -12.74 -16.33
N ASN A 60 8.60 -13.73 -16.14
CA ASN A 60 8.24 -15.13 -16.14
C ASN A 60 7.29 -15.29 -14.94
N VAL A 61 6.12 -14.64 -15.00
CA VAL A 61 4.91 -15.21 -14.45
C VAL A 61 4.78 -16.48 -15.25
N ARG A 62 5.32 -17.57 -14.70
CA ARG A 62 4.83 -18.90 -15.02
C ARG A 62 3.35 -18.82 -14.69
N VAL A 63 2.54 -18.43 -15.67
CA VAL A 63 1.10 -18.67 -15.63
C VAL A 63 1.04 -20.18 -15.53
N ASN A 64 0.82 -20.68 -14.32
CA ASN A 64 0.77 -22.12 -14.09
C ASN A 64 -0.34 -22.65 -14.99
N ASP A 65 -0.14 -23.79 -15.63
CA ASP A 65 -1.12 -24.40 -16.55
C ASP A 65 -2.53 -24.54 -15.93
N GLU A 66 -2.61 -24.63 -14.59
CA GLU A 66 -3.87 -24.62 -13.83
C GLU A 66 -4.53 -23.24 -13.68
N GLU A 67 -3.77 -22.14 -13.66
CA GLU A 67 -4.35 -20.80 -13.71
C GLU A 67 -5.09 -20.60 -15.03
N GLN A 68 -4.57 -21.21 -16.11
CA GLN A 68 -5.24 -21.24 -17.40
C GLN A 68 -6.45 -22.19 -17.42
N HIS A 69 -6.41 -23.31 -16.67
CA HIS A 69 -7.55 -24.19 -16.46
C HIS A 69 -8.71 -23.50 -15.70
N CYS A 70 -8.41 -22.72 -14.67
CA CYS A 70 -9.41 -22.01 -13.88
C CYS A 70 -9.90 -20.70 -14.53
N ARG A 71 -9.17 -20.14 -15.51
CA ARG A 71 -9.53 -18.91 -16.24
C ARG A 71 -10.72 -19.05 -17.21
N ALA A 72 -11.39 -20.20 -17.24
CA ALA A 72 -12.40 -20.50 -18.24
C ALA A 72 -13.75 -19.77 -18.08
N ASN A 73 -14.09 -19.17 -16.93
CA ASN A 73 -15.40 -18.52 -16.75
C ASN A 73 -15.35 -17.22 -15.92
N GLY A 74 -15.81 -16.11 -16.50
CA GLY A 74 -16.32 -14.93 -15.77
C GLY A 74 -15.31 -13.90 -15.25
N ILE A 75 -13.99 -14.08 -15.45
CA ILE A 75 -12.99 -13.08 -15.04
C ILE A 75 -12.67 -12.18 -16.23
N GLU A 76 -12.98 -10.90 -16.11
CA GLU A 76 -12.70 -9.91 -17.16
C GLU A 76 -11.17 -9.72 -17.34
N LYS A 77 -10.71 -9.46 -18.57
CA LYS A 77 -9.26 -9.36 -18.90
C LYS A 77 -8.51 -8.24 -18.15
N TRP A 78 -9.22 -7.29 -17.55
CA TRP A 78 -8.63 -6.25 -16.70
C TRP A 78 -8.45 -6.68 -15.24
N GLU A 79 -9.06 -7.81 -14.83
CA GLU A 79 -9.07 -8.34 -13.47
C GLU A 79 -8.02 -9.43 -13.29
N THR A 80 -7.28 -9.75 -14.37
CA THR A 80 -6.26 -10.79 -14.42
C THR A 80 -5.03 -10.48 -13.54
N PRO A 81 -4.57 -9.23 -13.34
CA PRO A 81 -3.41 -8.98 -12.47
C PRO A 81 -3.65 -9.24 -10.95
N PRO A 82 -4.83 -8.94 -10.36
CA PRO A 82 -5.08 -9.14 -8.92
C PRO A 82 -5.84 -10.43 -8.54
N VAL A 83 -5.84 -11.48 -9.36
CA VAL A 83 -6.49 -12.77 -9.03
C VAL A 83 -5.44 -13.85 -8.85
N HIS A 84 -5.56 -14.62 -7.77
CA HIS A 84 -4.62 -15.70 -7.45
C HIS A 84 -5.34 -17.01 -7.19
N PHE A 85 -4.68 -18.12 -7.55
CA PHE A 85 -5.12 -19.47 -7.26
C PHE A 85 -4.00 -20.16 -6.44
N PRO A 86 -3.88 -19.85 -5.14
CA PRO A 86 -2.82 -20.37 -4.29
C PRO A 86 -2.93 -21.89 -4.15
N LYS A 87 -1.76 -22.53 -4.05
CA LYS A 87 -1.61 -23.97 -3.84
C LYS A 87 -0.91 -24.21 -2.50
N PRO A 88 -1.66 -24.22 -1.39
CA PRO A 88 -1.08 -24.50 -0.09
C PRO A 88 -0.39 -25.86 -0.09
N LYS A 89 0.76 -25.96 0.56
CA LYS A 89 1.49 -27.22 0.75
C LYS A 89 0.89 -28.07 1.87
N THR A 90 0.10 -27.44 2.73
CA THR A 90 -0.34 -28.01 4.00
C THR A 90 -1.74 -28.61 3.98
N PHE A 91 -2.52 -28.35 2.93
CA PHE A 91 -3.85 -28.91 2.69
C PHE A 91 -4.23 -28.73 1.21
N SER A 92 -5.23 -29.47 0.74
CA SER A 92 -5.81 -29.30 -0.60
C SER A 92 -6.99 -28.32 -0.54
N ARG A 93 -7.21 -27.54 -1.59
CA ARG A 93 -8.38 -26.66 -1.71
C ARG A 93 -9.59 -27.37 -2.32
N GLU A 94 -9.47 -28.68 -2.62
CA GLU A 94 -10.54 -29.55 -3.12
C GLU A 94 -11.36 -28.91 -4.26
N GLU A 95 -12.69 -28.85 -4.14
CA GLU A 95 -13.59 -28.24 -5.12
C GLU A 95 -13.33 -26.73 -5.35
N CYS A 96 -12.62 -26.08 -4.43
CA CYS A 96 -12.34 -24.65 -4.43
C CYS A 96 -10.96 -24.29 -5.00
N VAL A 97 -10.24 -25.22 -5.64
CA VAL A 97 -8.96 -24.94 -6.34
C VAL A 97 -9.11 -23.78 -7.34
N CYS A 98 -10.22 -23.76 -8.09
CA CYS A 98 -10.52 -22.70 -9.06
C CYS A 98 -11.29 -21.50 -8.47
N ASN A 99 -11.40 -21.39 -7.15
CA ASN A 99 -11.94 -20.16 -6.56
C ASN A 99 -10.83 -19.10 -6.48
N PRO A 100 -11.05 -17.91 -7.07
CA PRO A 100 -10.07 -16.84 -7.03
C PRO A 100 -9.88 -16.31 -5.61
N VAL A 101 -8.64 -16.00 -5.26
CA VAL A 101 -8.27 -15.46 -3.95
C VAL A 101 -7.70 -14.06 -4.11
N ARG A 102 -8.29 -13.09 -3.39
CA ARG A 102 -7.80 -11.73 -3.29
C ARG A 102 -6.87 -11.59 -2.09
N PHE A 103 -5.75 -10.92 -2.30
CA PHE A 103 -4.80 -10.63 -1.23
C PHE A 103 -5.09 -9.26 -0.64
N PHE A 104 -5.06 -9.15 0.69
CA PHE A 104 -5.19 -7.85 1.36
C PHE A 104 -4.24 -7.70 2.55
N ALA A 105 -4.05 -6.46 2.98
CA ALA A 105 -3.39 -6.11 4.24
C ALA A 105 -4.11 -4.92 4.89
N ILE A 106 -4.45 -5.05 6.18
CA ILE A 106 -5.05 -3.96 6.96
C ILE A 106 -3.90 -3.14 7.56
N LEU A 107 -3.61 -1.98 6.97
CA LEU A 107 -2.57 -1.06 7.42
C LEU A 107 -3.15 -0.07 8.44
N SER A 108 -2.62 -0.06 9.66
CA SER A 108 -3.22 0.72 10.75
C SER A 108 -2.21 1.16 11.81
N MET A 109 -2.65 1.98 12.76
CA MET A 109 -1.87 2.32 13.96
C MET A 109 -2.54 1.68 15.18
N GLN A 110 -1.79 1.45 16.26
CA GLN A 110 -2.35 0.89 17.49
C GLN A 110 -3.56 1.72 17.96
N ARG A 111 -4.59 1.01 18.43
CA ARG A 111 -5.83 1.58 18.97
C ARG A 111 -6.69 2.37 17.97
N SER A 112 -6.54 2.09 16.67
CA SER A 112 -7.37 2.67 15.60
C SER A 112 -8.59 1.81 15.23
N GLY A 113 -8.93 0.79 16.02
CA GLY A 113 -10.10 -0.07 15.78
C GLY A 113 -9.86 -1.27 14.86
N SER A 114 -8.63 -1.48 14.40
CA SER A 114 -8.27 -2.56 13.46
C SER A 114 -8.48 -3.98 13.99
N GLY A 115 -8.36 -4.21 15.31
CA GLY A 115 -8.75 -5.50 15.90
C GLY A 115 -10.26 -5.78 15.87
N TRP A 116 -11.11 -4.75 15.96
CA TRP A 116 -12.57 -4.89 15.85
C TRP A 116 -12.98 -5.05 14.38
N PHE A 117 -12.41 -4.23 13.50
CA PHE A 117 -12.63 -4.31 12.06
C PHE A 117 -12.22 -5.68 11.49
N GLU A 118 -11.08 -6.22 11.91
CA GLU A 118 -10.67 -7.57 11.55
C GLU A 118 -11.70 -8.63 11.96
N THR A 119 -12.28 -8.54 13.17
CA THR A 119 -13.31 -9.49 13.59
C THR A 119 -14.60 -9.38 12.77
N LEU A 120 -14.92 -8.19 12.27
CA LEU A 120 -16.02 -8.03 11.32
C LEU A 120 -15.71 -8.77 10.01
N LEU A 121 -14.53 -8.55 9.43
CA LEU A 121 -14.12 -9.23 8.19
C LEU A 121 -14.10 -10.76 8.35
N ASN A 122 -13.53 -11.27 9.45
CA ASN A 122 -13.48 -12.71 9.73
C ASN A 122 -14.84 -13.34 10.05
N SER A 123 -15.91 -12.56 10.21
CA SER A 123 -17.28 -13.11 10.27
C SER A 123 -17.80 -13.52 8.88
N HIS A 124 -17.17 -13.05 7.80
CA HIS A 124 -17.46 -13.50 6.45
C HIS A 124 -16.82 -14.86 6.19
N MET A 125 -17.62 -15.86 5.81
CA MET A 125 -17.16 -17.25 5.67
C MET A 125 -15.99 -17.45 4.69
N ASN A 126 -15.90 -16.63 3.64
CA ASN A 126 -14.81 -16.69 2.65
C ASN A 126 -13.62 -15.75 2.92
N VAL A 127 -13.53 -15.13 4.10
CA VAL A 127 -12.42 -14.24 4.47
C VAL A 127 -11.55 -14.87 5.55
N SER A 128 -10.24 -14.76 5.39
CA SER A 128 -9.27 -15.16 6.41
C SER A 128 -8.23 -14.06 6.66
N SER A 129 -8.40 -13.32 7.76
CA SER A 129 -7.42 -12.39 8.29
C SER A 129 -6.65 -13.02 9.45
N ASN A 130 -5.32 -13.05 9.33
CA ASN A 130 -4.41 -13.79 10.20
C ASN A 130 -3.90 -13.01 11.44
N GLY A 131 -4.57 -11.94 11.85
CA GLY A 131 -4.13 -11.14 13.00
C GLY A 131 -2.88 -10.31 12.70
N GLU A 132 -2.18 -9.91 13.77
CA GLU A 132 -0.87 -9.25 13.65
C GLU A 132 0.24 -10.27 13.51
N ILE A 133 0.69 -10.47 12.27
CA ILE A 133 1.70 -11.49 11.99
C ILE A 133 3.13 -10.98 12.17
N PHE A 134 3.42 -9.68 12.13
CA PHE A 134 4.82 -9.21 12.14
C PHE A 134 5.40 -9.02 13.55
N SER A 135 5.97 -10.12 14.09
CA SER A 135 6.81 -10.11 15.29
C SER A 135 8.18 -9.47 15.03
N LYS A 136 8.98 -9.23 16.09
CA LYS A 136 10.35 -8.70 15.96
C LYS A 136 11.23 -9.53 15.02
N GLU A 137 11.11 -10.85 15.07
CA GLU A 137 11.87 -11.77 14.22
C GLU A 137 11.41 -11.69 12.76
N ARG A 138 10.09 -11.74 12.51
CA ARG A 138 9.52 -11.73 11.15
C ARG A 138 9.72 -10.40 10.40
N ARG A 139 10.12 -9.35 11.11
CA ARG A 139 10.44 -8.02 10.54
C ARG A 139 11.93 -7.65 10.65
N ARG A 140 12.83 -8.62 10.87
CA ARG A 140 14.26 -8.37 11.03
C ARG A 140 14.90 -7.74 9.79
N ASN A 141 14.46 -8.14 8.61
CA ASN A 141 14.87 -7.58 7.32
C ASN A 141 13.79 -7.80 6.26
N VAL A 142 13.95 -7.13 5.11
CA VAL A 142 12.99 -7.18 4.00
C VAL A 142 12.77 -8.60 3.47
N SER A 143 13.82 -9.43 3.35
CA SER A 143 13.68 -10.81 2.85
C SER A 143 12.80 -11.66 3.78
N THR A 144 12.95 -11.52 5.11
CA THR A 144 12.09 -12.21 6.08
C THR A 144 10.63 -11.72 5.98
N ILE A 145 10.43 -10.43 5.71
CA ILE A 145 9.10 -9.87 5.48
C ILE A 145 8.46 -10.52 4.25
N ILE A 146 9.13 -10.48 3.09
CA ILE A 146 8.63 -11.05 1.84
C ILE A 146 8.34 -12.55 1.99
N ASN A 147 9.26 -13.32 2.59
CA ASN A 147 9.04 -14.75 2.86
C ASN A 147 7.80 -15.01 3.75
N THR A 148 7.49 -14.08 4.66
CA THR A 148 6.29 -14.16 5.50
C THR A 148 5.04 -13.86 4.68
N LEU A 149 5.06 -12.84 3.83
CA LEU A 149 3.97 -12.51 2.92
C LEU A 149 3.65 -13.68 1.98
N ASP A 150 4.67 -14.29 1.38
CA ASP A 150 4.50 -15.43 0.49
C ASP A 150 3.83 -16.62 1.19
N LYS A 151 4.18 -16.90 2.44
CA LYS A 151 3.52 -17.95 3.23
C LYS A 151 2.04 -17.65 3.48
N VAL A 152 1.71 -16.40 3.81
CA VAL A 152 0.31 -15.99 4.05
C VAL A 152 -0.51 -16.09 2.78
N TYR A 153 0.01 -15.53 1.69
CA TYR A 153 -0.70 -15.45 0.42
C TYR A 153 -0.74 -16.79 -0.32
N ASN A 154 0.14 -17.75 0.00
CA ASN A 154 0.00 -19.14 -0.42
C ASN A 154 -0.90 -19.99 0.49
N LEU A 155 -1.58 -19.39 1.48
CA LEU A 155 -2.42 -20.08 2.47
C LEU A 155 -1.66 -21.08 3.37
N ASP A 156 -0.33 -20.97 3.47
CA ASP A 156 0.53 -21.85 4.27
C ASP A 156 0.87 -21.28 5.65
N PHE A 157 0.30 -20.13 6.00
CA PHE A 157 0.56 -19.50 7.27
C PHE A 157 -0.28 -20.13 8.39
N PHE A 158 0.39 -20.82 9.30
CA PHE A 158 -0.26 -21.47 10.44
C PHE A 158 -0.66 -20.44 11.50
N THR A 159 -1.96 -20.21 11.63
CA THR A 159 -2.55 -19.44 12.73
C THR A 159 -3.77 -20.17 13.27
N SER A 160 -4.35 -19.63 14.34
CA SER A 160 -5.64 -20.07 14.87
C SER A 160 -6.82 -19.69 13.95
N ALA A 161 -6.61 -18.93 12.88
CA ALA A 161 -7.66 -18.68 11.90
C ALA A 161 -8.01 -20.01 11.21
N SER A 162 -9.30 -20.33 11.11
CA SER A 162 -9.74 -21.56 10.45
C SER A 162 -9.26 -21.57 9.01
N LYS A 163 -8.49 -22.59 8.63
CA LYS A 163 -8.17 -22.83 7.22
C LYS A 163 -9.47 -23.17 6.51
N ASN A 164 -9.83 -22.39 5.50
CA ASN A 164 -11.01 -22.61 4.69
C ASN A 164 -10.56 -22.87 3.25
N GLU A 165 -10.90 -24.04 2.73
CA GLU A 165 -10.65 -24.49 1.35
C GLU A 165 -11.15 -23.45 0.32
N CYS A 166 -12.29 -22.84 0.63
CA CYS A 166 -13.01 -21.88 -0.19
C CYS A 166 -12.79 -20.42 0.24
N THR A 167 -11.61 -20.12 0.80
CA THR A 167 -11.19 -18.72 1.03
C THR A 167 -11.19 -17.95 -0.29
N ALA A 168 -11.85 -16.78 -0.31
CA ALA A 168 -11.90 -15.86 -1.45
C ALA A 168 -11.09 -14.58 -1.19
N ALA A 169 -10.82 -14.24 0.07
CA ALA A 169 -9.87 -13.19 0.43
C ALA A 169 -9.01 -13.59 1.62
N VAL A 170 -7.69 -13.45 1.50
CA VAL A 170 -6.73 -13.74 2.58
C VAL A 170 -5.86 -12.52 2.85
N GLY A 171 -5.62 -12.26 4.12
CA GLY A 171 -4.79 -11.16 4.55
C GLY A 171 -4.44 -11.22 6.02
N PHE A 172 -4.06 -10.07 6.54
CA PHE A 172 -3.63 -9.91 7.92
C PHE A 172 -3.65 -8.42 8.29
N LYS A 173 -3.42 -8.15 9.58
CA LYS A 173 -3.28 -6.81 10.12
C LYS A 173 -1.82 -6.44 10.29
N TRP A 174 -1.46 -5.25 9.81
CA TRP A 174 -0.10 -4.74 9.89
C TRP A 174 -0.08 -3.35 10.50
N MET A 175 0.53 -3.22 11.67
CA MET A 175 0.69 -1.91 12.27
C MET A 175 1.83 -1.14 11.59
N LEU A 176 1.66 0.17 11.37
CA LEU A 176 2.64 1.01 10.67
C LEU A 176 4.04 0.98 11.33
N ASN A 177 4.11 0.71 12.63
CA ASN A 177 5.37 0.56 13.36
C ASN A 177 5.96 -0.88 13.34
N GLN A 178 5.46 -1.78 12.49
CA GLN A 178 5.86 -3.19 12.42
C GLN A 178 6.61 -3.59 11.14
N GLY A 179 7.47 -2.73 10.60
CA GLY A 179 8.31 -3.07 9.44
C GLY A 179 7.82 -2.42 8.14
N VAL A 180 6.52 -2.18 8.02
CA VAL A 180 5.91 -1.66 6.78
C VAL A 180 6.41 -0.26 6.40
N MET A 181 6.66 0.60 7.40
CA MET A 181 7.20 1.95 7.17
C MET A 181 8.73 1.98 7.04
N GLN A 182 9.42 0.88 7.35
CA GLN A 182 10.88 0.76 7.27
C GLN A 182 11.36 0.30 5.89
N HIS A 183 10.54 -0.47 5.17
CA HIS A 183 10.84 -1.00 3.83
C HIS A 183 9.73 -0.64 2.82
N PRO A 184 9.31 0.63 2.70
CA PRO A 184 8.12 0.99 1.94
C PRO A 184 8.28 0.68 0.44
N LYS A 185 9.47 0.86 -0.13
CA LYS A 185 9.70 0.65 -1.57
C LYS A 185 9.47 -0.81 -1.95
N GLU A 186 10.11 -1.72 -1.23
CA GLU A 186 10.06 -3.15 -1.52
C GLU A 186 8.68 -3.73 -1.23
N ILE A 187 7.97 -3.19 -0.24
CA ILE A 187 6.61 -3.64 0.09
C ILE A 187 5.60 -3.11 -0.94
N VAL A 188 5.76 -1.88 -1.42
CA VAL A 188 4.93 -1.33 -2.50
C VAL A 188 5.14 -2.12 -3.79
N GLU A 189 6.40 -2.41 -4.15
CA GLU A 189 6.73 -3.26 -5.30
C GLU A 189 6.09 -4.64 -5.15
N TYR A 190 6.18 -5.27 -3.98
CA TYR A 190 5.48 -6.53 -3.73
C TYR A 190 3.96 -6.41 -3.86
N PHE A 191 3.35 -5.35 -3.32
CA PHE A 191 1.90 -5.15 -3.36
C PHE A 191 1.42 -4.98 -4.80
N ASP A 192 2.14 -4.22 -5.61
CA ASP A 192 1.81 -3.97 -7.01
C ASP A 192 2.03 -5.24 -7.86
N GLU A 193 3.15 -5.95 -7.67
CA GLU A 193 3.44 -7.20 -8.39
C GLU A 193 2.48 -8.34 -8.03
N ARG A 194 2.03 -8.40 -6.77
CA ARG A 194 1.19 -9.48 -6.23
C ARG A 194 -0.27 -9.06 -6.07
N GLY A 195 -0.69 -7.92 -6.61
CA GLY A 195 -2.08 -7.47 -6.56
C GLY A 195 -2.67 -7.33 -5.14
N VAL A 196 -1.84 -7.02 -4.14
CA VAL A 196 -2.27 -6.91 -2.74
C VAL A 196 -3.07 -5.62 -2.53
N SER A 197 -4.28 -5.78 -1.99
CA SER A 197 -5.18 -4.68 -1.69
C SER A 197 -4.89 -4.11 -0.30
N ALA A 198 -4.45 -2.86 -0.21
CA ALA A 198 -4.19 -2.20 1.06
C ALA A 198 -5.49 -1.58 1.62
N ILE A 199 -5.85 -1.95 2.85
CA ILE A 199 -6.97 -1.35 3.58
C ILE A 199 -6.39 -0.49 4.69
N PHE A 200 -6.37 0.83 4.50
CA PHE A 200 -5.98 1.75 5.54
C PHE A 200 -7.13 1.95 6.51
N LEU A 201 -6.88 1.69 7.79
CA LEU A 201 -7.84 2.01 8.85
C LEU A 201 -7.20 2.90 9.91
N PHE A 202 -7.65 4.14 9.95
CA PHE A 202 -7.20 5.14 10.91
C PHE A 202 -8.31 5.56 11.86
N ARG A 203 -7.95 6.36 12.85
CA ARG A 203 -8.88 6.97 13.79
C ARG A 203 -8.72 8.47 13.70
N ARG A 204 -9.81 9.20 13.39
CA ARG A 204 -9.77 10.67 13.24
C ARG A 204 -9.38 11.31 14.56
N ASN A 205 -10.00 10.91 15.68
CA ASN A 205 -9.64 11.48 16.98
C ASN A 205 -8.33 10.89 17.54
N LEU A 206 -7.21 11.57 17.26
CA LEU A 206 -5.87 11.15 17.67
C LEU A 206 -5.64 11.29 19.18
N LEU A 207 -6.27 12.27 19.85
CA LEU A 207 -6.23 12.41 21.31
C LEU A 207 -6.85 11.18 21.98
N ARG A 208 -8.06 10.80 21.56
CA ARG A 208 -8.74 9.61 22.07
C ARG A 208 -7.96 8.33 21.79
N ARG A 209 -7.36 8.23 20.60
CA ARG A 209 -6.46 7.12 20.29
C ARG A 209 -5.31 7.04 21.29
N MET A 210 -4.64 8.17 21.56
CA MET A 210 -3.52 8.24 22.49
C MET A 210 -3.93 7.86 23.92
N ILE A 211 -5.07 8.35 24.40
CA ILE A 211 -5.63 7.97 25.71
C ILE A 211 -5.86 6.46 25.77
N SER A 212 -6.44 5.87 24.71
CA SER A 212 -6.61 4.43 24.64
C SER A 212 -5.28 3.66 24.58
N VAL A 213 -4.22 4.24 24.02
CA VAL A 213 -2.87 3.64 24.03
C VAL A 213 -2.34 3.62 25.47
N LEU A 214 -2.41 4.75 26.18
CA LEU A 214 -1.93 4.87 27.55
C LEU A 214 -2.67 3.90 28.49
N ALA A 215 -3.99 3.82 28.39
CA ALA A 215 -4.79 2.86 29.17
C ALA A 215 -4.42 1.40 28.88
N ASN A 216 -4.17 1.06 27.60
CA ASN A 216 -3.73 -0.30 27.23
C ASN A 216 -2.33 -0.62 27.75
N VAL A 217 -1.41 0.35 27.73
CA VAL A 217 -0.05 0.19 28.29
C VAL A 217 -0.15 -0.07 29.79
N TYR A 218 -0.99 0.68 30.50
CA TYR A 218 -1.22 0.44 31.93
C TYR A 218 -1.76 -0.97 32.20
N ASP A 219 -2.79 -1.41 31.48
CA ASP A 219 -3.33 -2.76 31.64
C ASP A 219 -2.30 -3.87 31.32
N SER A 220 -1.33 -3.62 30.44
CA SER A 220 -0.26 -4.60 30.16
C SER A 220 0.64 -4.88 31.38
N GLN A 221 0.70 -3.93 32.31
CA GLN A 221 1.45 -4.02 33.56
C GLN A 221 0.55 -4.44 34.72
N ALA A 222 -0.59 -3.75 34.88
CA ALA A 222 -1.51 -3.94 35.99
C ALA A 222 -2.38 -5.20 35.86
N LYS A 223 -2.61 -5.68 34.63
CA LYS A 223 -3.36 -6.90 34.31
C LYS A 223 -4.72 -6.96 35.02
N LEU A 224 -5.56 -5.96 34.75
CA LEU A 224 -6.76 -5.65 35.54
C LEU A 224 -7.84 -6.73 35.50
N LEU A 225 -7.77 -7.67 34.54
CA LEU A 225 -8.71 -8.77 34.40
C LEU A 225 -8.06 -10.07 34.87
N ASN A 226 -8.17 -10.34 36.17
CA ASN A 226 -7.69 -11.57 36.82
C ASN A 226 -6.23 -11.92 36.48
N GLY A 227 -5.33 -10.93 36.50
CA GLY A 227 -3.92 -11.15 36.20
C GLY A 227 -3.62 -11.37 34.71
N THR A 228 -4.58 -11.08 33.82
CA THR A 228 -4.40 -11.16 32.37
C THR A 228 -4.53 -9.78 31.72
N HIS A 229 -3.59 -9.43 30.83
CA HIS A 229 -3.71 -8.27 29.94
C HIS A 229 -4.71 -8.58 28.82
N LYS A 230 -5.65 -7.66 28.56
CA LYS A 230 -6.61 -7.78 27.46
C LYS A 230 -6.71 -6.47 26.67
N SER A 231 -6.18 -6.48 25.45
CA SER A 231 -6.31 -5.33 24.55
C SER A 231 -7.73 -5.15 23.98
N HIS A 232 -8.52 -6.23 23.98
CA HIS A 232 -9.90 -6.29 23.50
C HIS A 232 -10.72 -7.18 24.44
N VAL A 233 -12.02 -6.88 24.56
CA VAL A 233 -12.95 -7.59 25.44
C VAL A 233 -14.25 -7.90 24.71
N HIS A 234 -14.93 -8.95 25.17
CA HIS A 234 -16.23 -9.40 24.62
C HIS A 234 -17.38 -9.19 25.61
N SER A 235 -17.08 -8.72 26.82
CA SER A 235 -18.03 -8.50 27.91
C SER A 235 -18.09 -7.03 28.26
N SER A 236 -19.31 -6.50 28.41
CA SER A 236 -19.53 -5.14 28.91
C SER A 236 -18.97 -4.94 30.32
N LYS A 237 -18.97 -5.98 31.15
CA LYS A 237 -18.40 -5.94 32.51
C LYS A 237 -16.88 -5.74 32.46
N ASP A 238 -16.19 -6.50 31.63
CA ASP A 238 -14.73 -6.39 31.48
C ASP A 238 -14.34 -5.03 30.87
N ALA A 239 -15.12 -4.56 29.89
CA ALA A 239 -14.97 -3.22 29.32
C ALA A 239 -15.07 -2.12 30.40
N GLN A 240 -16.06 -2.22 31.28
CA GLN A 240 -16.24 -1.27 32.38
C GLN A 240 -15.07 -1.32 33.38
N ILE A 241 -14.54 -2.50 33.70
CA ILE A 241 -13.37 -2.64 34.60
C ILE A 241 -12.15 -1.92 34.00
N LEU A 242 -11.84 -2.19 32.73
CA LEU A 242 -10.71 -1.56 32.06
C LEU A 242 -10.88 -0.03 31.93
N ALA A 243 -12.11 0.44 31.67
CA ALA A 243 -12.41 1.85 31.51
C ALA A 243 -12.34 2.68 32.81
N LYS A 244 -12.20 2.03 33.99
CA LYS A 244 -12.03 2.74 35.27
C LYS A 244 -10.70 3.48 35.36
N TYR A 245 -9.66 2.95 34.71
CA TYR A 245 -8.36 3.59 34.72
C TYR A 245 -8.37 4.84 33.83
N LYS A 246 -7.97 5.97 34.41
CA LYS A 246 -7.85 7.25 33.71
C LYS A 246 -6.37 7.59 33.57
N PRO A 247 -5.77 7.44 32.38
CA PRO A 247 -4.37 7.82 32.20
C PRO A 247 -4.17 9.32 32.40
N LYS A 248 -2.99 9.67 32.92
CA LYS A 248 -2.48 11.03 32.92
C LYS A 248 -1.74 11.30 31.60
N VAL A 249 -2.16 12.32 30.87
CA VAL A 249 -1.56 12.70 29.58
C VAL A 249 -0.47 13.73 29.81
N ASN A 250 0.70 13.54 29.21
CA ASN A 250 1.77 14.53 29.25
C ASN A 250 1.44 15.70 28.32
N ALA A 251 0.91 16.78 28.89
CA ALA A 251 0.48 17.98 28.18
C ALA A 251 1.63 18.67 27.41
N SER A 252 2.84 18.67 27.95
CA SER A 252 3.99 19.37 27.38
C SER A 252 4.43 18.83 26.01
N ILE A 253 4.16 17.55 25.73
CA ILE A 253 4.52 16.90 24.45
C ILE A 253 3.28 16.52 23.62
N LEU A 254 2.09 16.92 24.07
CA LEU A 254 0.82 16.47 23.49
C LEU A 254 0.70 16.87 22.01
N VAL A 255 0.85 18.16 21.72
CA VAL A 255 0.79 18.70 20.35
C VAL A 255 1.82 18.02 19.45
N HIS A 256 3.04 17.81 19.96
CA HIS A 256 4.08 17.11 19.22
C HIS A 256 3.65 15.68 18.86
N ASN A 257 3.13 14.92 19.82
CA ASN A 257 2.70 13.53 19.60
C ASN A 257 1.54 13.43 18.59
N LEU A 258 0.57 14.35 18.66
CA LEU A 258 -0.55 14.41 17.72
C LEU A 258 -0.04 14.72 16.29
N LYS A 259 0.88 15.68 16.17
CA LYS A 259 1.51 16.01 14.89
C LYS A 259 2.33 14.86 14.31
N GLN A 260 3.06 14.11 15.13
CA GLN A 260 3.79 12.93 14.65
C GLN A 260 2.85 11.82 14.18
N ALA A 261 1.73 11.61 14.88
CA ALA A 261 0.72 10.66 14.47
C ALA A 261 0.11 11.00 13.09
N GLU A 262 -0.27 12.26 12.89
CA GLU A 262 -0.78 12.78 11.63
C GLU A 262 0.25 12.66 10.49
N LYS A 263 1.52 13.02 10.75
CA LYS A 263 2.62 12.83 9.81
C LYS A 263 2.82 11.37 9.43
N THR A 264 2.69 10.45 10.39
CA THR A 264 2.83 9.01 10.13
C THR A 264 1.75 8.51 9.19
N THR A 265 0.49 8.92 9.41
CA THR A 265 -0.63 8.62 8.51
C THR A 265 -0.39 9.18 7.11
N THR A 266 -0.03 10.46 7.01
CA THR A 266 0.24 11.13 5.72
C THR A 266 1.36 10.42 4.95
N ARG A 267 2.45 10.07 5.64
CA ARG A 267 3.59 9.38 5.02
C ARG A 267 3.23 7.97 4.56
N ALA A 268 2.39 7.25 5.31
CA ALA A 268 1.93 5.93 4.90
C ALA A 268 1.08 6.00 3.64
N LEU A 269 0.14 6.95 3.56
CA LEU A 269 -0.67 7.17 2.36
C LEU A 269 0.21 7.58 1.16
N GLU A 270 1.20 8.44 1.37
CA GLU A 270 2.12 8.85 0.31
C GLU A 270 2.97 7.68 -0.21
N TYR A 271 3.46 6.81 0.67
CA TYR A 271 4.23 5.63 0.26
C TYR A 271 3.42 4.65 -0.57
N PHE A 272 2.16 4.44 -0.21
CA PHE A 272 1.28 3.46 -0.85
C PHE A 272 0.34 4.09 -1.87
N LYS A 273 0.59 5.33 -2.32
CA LYS A 273 -0.32 6.05 -3.23
C LYS A 273 -0.52 5.35 -4.58
N SER A 274 0.48 4.59 -5.04
CA SER A 274 0.42 3.83 -6.29
C SER A 274 -0.30 2.49 -6.14
N THR A 275 -0.39 1.96 -4.92
CA THR A 275 -0.97 0.65 -4.69
C THR A 275 -2.49 0.72 -4.72
N ARG A 276 -3.12 -0.41 -5.00
CA ARG A 276 -4.58 -0.53 -4.89
C ARG A 276 -4.98 -0.42 -3.41
N HIS A 277 -5.57 0.71 -3.02
CA HIS A 277 -5.92 0.95 -1.63
C HIS A 277 -7.30 1.60 -1.42
N ILE A 278 -7.85 1.40 -0.23
CA ILE A 278 -9.01 2.12 0.32
C ILE A 278 -8.62 2.73 1.66
N VAL A 279 -9.10 3.95 1.94
CA VAL A 279 -8.85 4.65 3.22
C VAL A 279 -10.15 4.76 3.99
N LEU A 280 -10.13 4.23 5.22
CA LEU A 280 -11.26 4.21 6.12
C LEU A 280 -10.87 4.86 7.45
N TYR A 281 -11.87 5.46 8.09
CA TYR A 281 -11.76 5.93 9.45
C TYR A 281 -12.72 5.19 10.35
N TYR A 282 -12.27 4.86 11.56
CA TYR A 282 -13.05 4.15 12.57
C TYR A 282 -14.42 4.79 12.81
N GLU A 283 -14.44 6.12 12.89
CA GLU A 283 -15.64 6.92 13.11
C GLU A 283 -16.68 6.70 11.99
N ASP A 284 -16.23 6.64 10.73
CA ASP A 284 -17.09 6.45 9.57
C ASP A 284 -17.73 5.05 9.57
N ILE A 285 -16.97 4.01 9.94
CA ILE A 285 -17.48 2.63 10.01
C ILE A 285 -18.48 2.46 11.17
N VAL A 286 -18.23 3.12 12.31
CA VAL A 286 -19.14 3.06 13.46
C VAL A 286 -20.46 3.76 13.16
N ASN A 287 -20.42 4.91 12.48
CA ASN A 287 -21.60 5.70 12.17
C ASN A 287 -22.37 5.20 10.95
N ASN A 288 -21.66 4.63 9.97
CA ASN A 288 -22.25 4.20 8.72
C ASN A 288 -21.77 2.79 8.34
N ARG A 289 -22.65 1.80 8.56
CA ARG A 289 -22.39 0.39 8.22
C ARG A 289 -22.24 0.14 6.72
N THR A 290 -22.70 1.04 5.83
CA THR A 290 -22.49 0.86 4.38
C THR A 290 -21.00 0.86 4.02
N LYS A 291 -20.12 1.44 4.85
CA LYS A 291 -18.67 1.35 4.66
C LYS A 291 -18.12 -0.09 4.72
N LEU A 292 -18.82 -1.01 5.36
CA LEU A 292 -18.47 -2.43 5.32
C LEU A 292 -18.90 -3.09 4.01
N VAL A 293 -19.90 -2.56 3.32
CA VAL A 293 -20.26 -2.97 1.95
C VAL A 293 -19.16 -2.53 0.99
N ASP A 294 -18.74 -1.26 1.06
CA ASP A 294 -17.63 -0.73 0.24
C ASP A 294 -16.37 -1.60 0.35
N VAL A 295 -16.07 -2.14 1.54
CA VAL A 295 -14.91 -3.05 1.75
C VAL A 295 -15.13 -4.42 1.13
N GLN A 296 -16.32 -4.99 1.24
CA GLN A 296 -16.65 -6.27 0.61
C GLN A 296 -16.55 -6.14 -0.92
N ASP A 297 -17.10 -5.07 -1.48
CA ASP A 297 -16.99 -4.77 -2.92
C ASP A 297 -15.54 -4.52 -3.34
N PHE A 298 -14.77 -3.78 -2.53
CA PHE A 298 -13.35 -3.57 -2.76
C PHE A 298 -12.55 -4.87 -2.73
N LEU A 299 -12.96 -5.87 -1.95
CA LEU A 299 -12.36 -7.21 -1.94
C LEU A 299 -13.05 -8.20 -2.89
N ARG A 300 -14.03 -7.74 -3.68
CA ARG A 300 -14.83 -8.58 -4.59
C ARG A 300 -15.49 -9.78 -3.90
N LEU A 301 -15.98 -9.56 -2.69
CA LEU A 301 -16.68 -10.55 -1.90
C LEU A 301 -18.19 -10.44 -2.12
N PRO A 302 -18.94 -11.55 -2.07
CA PRO A 302 -20.39 -11.46 -2.01
C PRO A 302 -20.81 -10.72 -0.75
N TYR A 303 -21.85 -9.90 -0.84
CA TYR A 303 -22.35 -9.18 0.33
C TYR A 303 -22.81 -10.15 1.43
N ARG A 304 -22.33 -9.93 2.65
CA ARG A 304 -22.81 -10.54 3.89
C ARG A 304 -22.94 -9.47 4.97
N GLU A 305 -23.82 -9.74 5.93
CA GLU A 305 -23.85 -8.97 7.17
C GLU A 305 -22.64 -9.35 8.03
N LEU A 306 -21.78 -8.37 8.31
CA LEU A 306 -20.59 -8.58 9.14
C LEU A 306 -20.89 -8.30 10.61
N THR A 307 -20.47 -9.21 11.49
CA THR A 307 -20.73 -9.12 12.93
C THR A 307 -19.45 -9.25 13.76
N SER A 308 -19.45 -8.68 14.96
CA SER A 308 -18.32 -8.76 15.89
C SER A 308 -18.82 -8.86 17.31
N ARG A 309 -18.15 -9.71 18.11
CA ARG A 309 -18.38 -9.82 19.56
C ARG A 309 -17.56 -8.85 20.39
N GLN A 310 -16.64 -8.09 19.79
CA GLN A 310 -15.83 -7.13 20.56
C GLN A 310 -16.67 -5.94 21.01
N VAL A 311 -16.44 -5.49 22.25
CA VAL A 311 -17.11 -4.34 22.85
C VAL A 311 -16.10 -3.19 23.01
N LYS A 312 -16.57 -1.95 22.78
CA LYS A 312 -15.76 -0.74 22.98
C LYS A 312 -15.51 -0.52 24.47
N ILE A 313 -14.23 -0.43 24.86
CA ILE A 313 -13.82 -0.20 26.26
C ILE A 313 -14.16 1.23 26.70
N HIS A 314 -13.62 2.23 25.98
CA HIS A 314 -13.77 3.63 26.36
C HIS A 314 -14.92 4.29 25.59
N SER A 315 -16.02 4.58 26.30
CA SER A 315 -17.20 5.26 25.78
C SER A 315 -17.47 6.58 26.54
N GLY A 316 -18.10 7.54 25.88
CA GLY A 316 -18.43 8.84 26.47
C GLY A 316 -17.36 9.94 26.32
N PRO A 317 -17.51 11.06 27.06
CA PRO A 317 -16.67 12.25 26.93
C PRO A 317 -15.24 12.00 27.44
N LEU A 318 -14.26 12.62 26.77
CA LEU A 318 -12.85 12.48 27.13
C LEU A 318 -12.52 13.00 28.53
N SER A 319 -13.24 14.01 29.01
CA SER A 319 -13.10 14.53 30.39
C SER A 319 -13.33 13.49 31.48
N LYS A 320 -14.12 12.44 31.19
CA LYS A 320 -14.33 11.32 32.12
C LYS A 320 -13.29 10.20 31.98
N GLN A 321 -12.43 10.26 30.96
CA GLN A 321 -11.47 9.21 30.60
C GLN A 321 -10.01 9.58 30.89
N ILE A 322 -9.73 10.81 31.33
CA ILE A 322 -8.39 11.32 31.62
C ILE A 322 -8.37 11.88 33.03
N ASP A 323 -7.27 11.67 33.75
CA ASP A 323 -7.08 12.20 35.10
C ASP A 323 -6.87 13.73 35.11
N ASN A 324 -6.03 14.24 34.20
CA ASN A 324 -5.64 15.65 34.12
C ASN A 324 -6.33 16.41 32.97
N TRP A 325 -7.65 16.28 32.82
CA TRP A 325 -8.42 16.88 31.72
C TRP A 325 -8.14 18.38 31.51
N GLY A 326 -8.16 19.19 32.57
CA GLY A 326 -7.94 20.64 32.45
C GLY A 326 -6.56 21.00 31.86
N GLY A 327 -5.52 20.21 32.16
CA GLY A 327 -4.20 20.39 31.57
C GLY A 327 -4.14 20.00 30.09
N VAL A 328 -4.88 18.97 29.69
CA VAL A 328 -5.01 18.55 28.28
C VAL A 328 -5.77 19.59 27.47
N GLN A 329 -6.88 20.09 28.00
CA GLN A 329 -7.69 21.12 27.38
C GLN A 329 -6.86 22.39 27.13
N LYS A 330 -6.21 22.93 28.17
CA LYS A 330 -5.33 24.10 28.05
C LYS A 330 -4.18 23.93 27.06
N ALA A 331 -3.67 22.70 26.90
CA ALA A 331 -2.57 22.42 25.97
C ALA A 331 -3.03 22.32 24.50
N LEU A 332 -4.33 22.14 24.24
CA LEU A 332 -4.89 22.04 22.89
C LEU A 332 -5.68 23.27 22.46
N GLU A 333 -6.22 24.05 23.40
CA GLU A 333 -6.89 25.32 23.13
C GLU A 333 -6.00 26.24 22.26
N GLY A 334 -6.58 26.78 21.19
CA GLY A 334 -5.89 27.65 20.23
C GLY A 334 -4.93 26.93 19.27
N THR A 335 -4.84 25.60 19.33
CA THR A 335 -4.02 24.80 18.40
C THR A 335 -4.87 24.20 17.28
N SER A 336 -4.24 23.75 16.19
CA SER A 336 -4.92 23.00 15.12
C SER A 336 -5.57 21.69 15.59
N TYR A 337 -5.24 21.22 16.79
CA TYR A 337 -5.73 19.96 17.38
C TYR A 337 -6.82 20.17 18.44
N GLU A 338 -7.27 21.41 18.67
CA GLU A 338 -8.36 21.73 19.61
C GLU A 338 -9.63 20.91 19.32
N HIS A 339 -9.93 20.70 18.05
CA HIS A 339 -11.10 19.94 17.60
C HIS A 339 -11.17 18.50 18.16
N PHE A 340 -10.06 17.91 18.60
CA PHE A 340 -10.06 16.58 19.24
C PHE A 340 -10.64 16.56 20.65
N LEU A 341 -10.84 17.72 21.28
CA LEU A 341 -11.49 17.83 22.60
C LEU A 341 -12.98 17.49 22.54
N HIS A 342 -13.60 17.63 21.36
CA HIS A 342 -15.03 17.40 21.14
C HIS A 342 -15.35 15.94 20.78
N VAL A 343 -16.63 15.61 20.67
CA VAL A 343 -17.11 14.23 20.51
C VAL A 343 -16.85 13.72 19.09
N ASP A 344 -16.32 12.49 18.99
CA ASP A 344 -15.94 11.78 17.74
C ASP A 344 -17.04 11.71 16.65
N TYR A 345 -18.30 11.98 16.97
CA TYR A 345 -19.47 11.65 16.15
C TYR A 345 -20.39 12.83 15.85
N GLN A 346 -19.95 14.05 16.16
CA GLN A 346 -20.58 15.26 15.64
C GLN A 346 -19.75 15.72 14.44
N LEU A 347 -20.18 15.30 13.25
CA LEU A 347 -19.88 15.97 11.99
C LEU A 347 -21.11 16.78 11.59
#